data_AF-A0A1H0Q6P1-F1
#
_entry.id   AF-A0A1H0Q6P1-F1
#
_cell.length_a   1.000
_cell.length_b   1.000
_cell.length_c   1.000
_cell.angle_alpha   90.00
_cell.angle_beta   90.00
_cell.angle_gamma   90.00
#
_symmetry.space_group_name_H-M   'P 1'
#
loop_
_entity.id
_entity.type
_entity.pdbx_description
1 polymer ?
#
loop_
_entity_poly.entity_id
_entity_poly.type
_entity_poly.pdbx_seq_one_letter_code
_entity_poly.pdbx_strand_id
1 'polypeptide(L)'
;MERQELTVAEYLAHLRRHPLPAILSTECLAAMSNIEKQYGKMPAELTGLEVRLTEAVRHVDYILKINDTNIPAVEELWYELDYEEFAKGGSLEPCLFANTSHFFADGGKQEVLWEQMLPAFLGKRRAEKLRQPLEQVMAALPEGAYIKQMGTMNSRGELDIMRLVIWFPSWESVFPGVKALGWPGDREALQAALQPWQDMEGIAINLDLGEQGILPKIGVELFFSWRHPLLVDKLIAWLEAVKLCLPEKGQALRQWIRIRPDGNPVIQPSIVYFKLNYKAGKITGAKAYLAQTPCLLHHYFDAYDRPVYAQIQLQDQTNTLPAGEALRWLEECADNRVRKVQFIGSRTYEPLGRLLAACRALGIEAEVLLTGEENRTWLEKNIRAGVAAFLIEADTVETWLPTVKILRELQFPDVRVRWRMAPEMADRLQEISHLFAEDVGVKELILTGMRPGADGVFSHRELAKIAAFLWEYKKQATAGRDGKEQMQITVDPCFSALRAVLGGRDSTKNGNRGIARGCGAGRDHFCVNAGGRLTPCAYLDLDGEEASLAEYWESADRLQDLRTRDAQHARPSCAGCAYERRCLPCPVVAGKCYLPV
;
A
#
# COMPACT_ATOMS: atom_id res chain seq x y z
N MET A 1 -10.15 0.02 -0.37
CA MET A 1 -9.25 0.73 0.55
C MET A 1 -9.28 2.17 0.06
N GLU A 2 -9.78 3.09 0.88
CA GLU A 2 -9.73 4.51 0.52
C GLU A 2 -8.27 4.90 0.33
N ARG A 3 -7.99 5.59 -0.76
CA ARG A 3 -6.64 6.03 -1.07
C ARG A 3 -6.30 7.16 -0.10
N GLN A 4 -5.32 6.95 0.77
CA GLN A 4 -4.87 8.00 1.66
C GLN A 4 -4.11 9.04 0.84
N GLU A 5 -4.51 10.31 0.96
CA GLU A 5 -3.78 11.42 0.36
C GLU A 5 -2.50 11.64 1.15
N LEU A 6 -1.36 11.48 0.46
CA LEU A 6 -0.03 11.69 1.00
C LEU A 6 0.58 12.94 0.38
N THR A 7 1.22 13.76 1.19
CA THR A 7 1.95 14.92 0.69
C THR A 7 3.30 14.52 0.11
N VAL A 8 3.85 15.32 -0.81
CA VAL A 8 5.20 15.09 -1.37
C VAL A 8 6.26 15.03 -0.27
N ALA A 9 6.14 15.86 0.78
CA ALA A 9 7.08 15.85 1.91
C ALA A 9 7.07 14.50 2.66
N GLU A 10 5.91 13.85 2.80
CA GLU A 10 5.82 12.54 3.45
C GLU A 10 6.50 11.44 2.64
N TYR A 11 6.35 11.45 1.31
CA TYR A 11 7.07 10.54 0.42
C TYR A 11 8.59 10.75 0.48
N LEU A 12 9.04 12.01 0.44
CA LEU A 12 10.47 12.35 0.55
C LEU A 12 11.04 11.96 1.92
N ALA A 13 10.28 12.14 3.00
CA ALA A 13 10.66 11.70 4.34
C ALA A 13 10.84 10.17 4.37
N HIS A 14 9.92 9.40 3.78
CA HIS A 14 10.08 7.94 3.65
C HIS A 14 11.33 7.58 2.83
N LEU A 15 11.56 8.23 1.69
CA LEU A 15 12.73 7.99 0.84
C LEU A 15 14.05 8.21 1.59
N ARG A 16 14.15 9.28 2.40
CA ARG A 16 15.36 9.61 3.18
C ARG A 16 15.73 8.57 4.23
N ARG A 17 14.76 7.79 4.74
CA ARG A 17 15.02 6.70 5.70
C ARG A 17 15.64 5.47 5.07
N HIS A 18 15.46 5.30 3.76
CA HIS A 18 15.94 4.14 3.02
C HIS A 18 16.95 4.59 1.95
N PRO A 19 18.13 5.09 2.36
CA PRO A 19 19.13 5.57 1.42
C PRO A 19 19.60 4.42 0.52
N LEU A 20 19.69 4.70 -0.79
CA LEU A 20 20.16 3.77 -1.80
C LEU A 20 21.34 4.39 -2.56
N PRO A 21 22.54 4.44 -1.96
CA PRO A 21 23.67 5.23 -2.47
C PRO A 21 24.15 4.83 -3.87
N ALA A 22 23.88 3.60 -4.30
CA ALA A 22 24.19 3.17 -5.67
C ALA A 22 23.28 3.80 -6.72
N ILE A 23 22.07 4.26 -6.38
CA ILE A 23 21.14 4.93 -7.31
C ILE A 23 20.95 6.42 -6.98
N LEU A 24 21.03 6.79 -5.71
CA LEU A 24 20.74 8.11 -5.19
C LEU A 24 21.86 8.57 -4.24
N SER A 25 22.70 9.47 -4.74
CA SER A 25 23.79 10.09 -3.99
C SER A 25 23.27 11.00 -2.88
N THR A 26 24.12 11.28 -1.89
CA THR A 26 23.81 12.22 -0.81
C THR A 26 23.53 13.62 -1.35
N GLU A 27 24.25 14.05 -2.38
CA GLU A 27 24.06 15.33 -3.07
C GLU A 27 22.68 15.37 -3.76
N CYS A 28 22.29 14.29 -4.44
CA CYS A 28 20.98 14.20 -5.05
C CYS A 28 19.85 14.21 -4.02
N LEU A 29 20.01 13.48 -2.91
CA LEU A 29 19.04 13.46 -1.82
C LEU A 29 18.90 14.84 -1.14
N ALA A 30 20.02 15.56 -0.98
CA ALA A 30 20.01 16.92 -0.46
C ALA A 30 19.27 17.89 -1.41
N ALA A 31 19.51 17.79 -2.71
CA ALA A 31 18.87 18.62 -3.74
C ALA A 31 17.34 18.46 -3.78
N MET A 32 16.79 17.30 -3.38
CA MET A 32 15.34 17.10 -3.26
C MET A 32 14.67 18.05 -2.25
N SER A 33 15.43 18.72 -1.38
CA SER A 33 14.89 19.79 -0.51
C SER A 33 14.29 20.95 -1.30
N ASN A 34 14.76 21.20 -2.54
CA ASN A 34 14.16 22.19 -3.44
C ASN A 34 12.77 21.74 -3.92
N ILE A 35 12.61 20.45 -4.21
CA ILE A 35 11.30 19.85 -4.52
C ILE A 35 10.37 19.98 -3.32
N GLU A 36 10.84 19.61 -2.12
CA GLU A 36 10.06 19.73 -0.89
C GLU A 36 9.64 21.17 -0.60
N LYS A 37 10.52 22.15 -0.85
CA LYS A 37 10.20 23.57 -0.66
C LYS A 37 9.05 24.04 -1.56
N GLN A 38 9.02 23.61 -2.82
CA GLN A 38 8.02 24.04 -3.80
C GLN A 38 6.74 23.20 -3.78
N TYR A 39 6.87 21.88 -3.65
CA TYR A 39 5.78 20.91 -3.79
C TYR A 39 5.47 20.14 -2.50
N GLY A 40 6.22 20.33 -1.41
CA GLY A 40 6.13 19.48 -0.21
C GLY A 40 4.75 19.36 0.41
N LYS A 41 3.92 20.40 0.33
CA LYS A 41 2.54 20.41 0.86
C LYS A 41 1.49 19.86 -0.12
N MET A 42 1.88 19.62 -1.37
CA MET A 42 0.97 19.15 -2.41
C MET A 42 0.64 17.68 -2.17
N PRO A 43 -0.65 17.28 -2.22
CA PRO A 43 -1.01 15.88 -2.21
C PRO A 43 -0.56 15.23 -3.52
N ALA A 44 -0.01 14.02 -3.41
CA ALA A 44 0.46 13.23 -4.53
C ALA A 44 -0.11 11.80 -4.45
N GLU A 45 -0.59 11.34 -5.59
CA GLU A 45 -1.14 10.01 -5.78
C GLU A 45 -0.08 8.90 -5.77
N LEU A 46 1.14 9.25 -6.18
CA LEU A 46 2.38 8.53 -5.96
C LEU A 46 3.56 9.48 -6.21
N THR A 47 4.75 9.04 -5.82
CA THR A 47 6.00 9.64 -6.27
C THR A 47 6.88 8.56 -6.89
N GLY A 48 7.81 8.94 -7.77
CA GLY A 48 8.68 8.00 -8.43
C GLY A 48 10.08 8.53 -8.69
N LEU A 49 10.99 7.61 -9.00
CA LEU A 49 12.38 7.88 -9.36
C LEU A 49 12.66 7.30 -10.73
N GLU A 50 13.18 8.10 -11.64
CA GLU A 50 13.75 7.61 -12.89
C GLU A 50 15.25 7.32 -12.66
N VAL A 51 15.63 6.04 -12.67
CA VAL A 51 16.98 5.60 -12.37
C VAL A 51 17.66 5.09 -13.63
N ARG A 52 18.81 5.67 -13.98
CA ARG A 52 19.68 5.15 -15.05
C ARG A 52 20.45 3.92 -14.55
N LEU A 53 20.32 2.80 -15.26
CA LEU A 53 20.86 1.51 -14.82
C LEU A 53 22.21 1.16 -15.44
N THR A 54 22.53 1.74 -16.60
CA THR A 54 23.77 1.45 -17.36
C THR A 54 24.90 2.43 -17.09
N GLU A 55 24.61 3.50 -16.36
CA GLU A 55 25.54 4.59 -16.08
C GLU A 55 25.87 4.60 -14.58
N ALA A 56 27.12 4.94 -14.25
CA ALA A 56 27.57 5.07 -12.86
C ALA A 56 27.02 6.33 -12.16
N VAL A 57 26.23 7.16 -12.86
CA VAL A 57 25.62 8.38 -12.30
C VAL A 57 24.68 8.03 -11.16
N ARG A 58 24.72 8.79 -10.08
CA ARG A 58 23.95 8.54 -8.84
C ARG A 58 22.96 9.67 -8.57
N HIS A 59 22.36 10.19 -9.62
CA HIS A 59 21.25 11.11 -9.54
C HIS A 59 20.06 10.51 -10.29
N VAL A 60 18.87 10.98 -9.93
CA VAL A 60 17.59 10.50 -10.45
C VAL A 60 16.73 11.69 -10.81
N ASP A 61 15.86 11.51 -11.80
CA ASP A 61 14.77 12.45 -12.03
C ASP A 61 13.63 12.07 -11.08
N TYR A 62 12.94 13.08 -10.54
CA TYR A 62 11.87 12.88 -9.56
C TYR A 62 10.52 13.06 -10.23
N ILE A 63 9.62 12.11 -9.99
CA ILE A 63 8.31 12.06 -10.63
C ILE A 63 7.23 12.27 -9.56
N LEU A 64 6.30 13.18 -9.80
CA LEU A 64 5.08 13.34 -9.01
C LEU A 64 3.88 12.98 -9.86
N LYS A 65 2.95 12.18 -9.34
CA LYS A 65 1.62 12.06 -9.92
C LYS A 65 0.65 12.84 -9.05
N ILE A 66 0.02 13.88 -9.60
CA ILE A 66 -0.88 14.75 -8.86
C ILE A 66 -2.23 14.84 -9.56
N ASN A 67 -3.27 15.09 -8.77
CA ASN A 67 -4.58 15.42 -9.29
C ASN A 67 -4.60 16.93 -9.58
N ASP A 68 -4.76 17.30 -10.84
CA ASP A 68 -4.67 18.69 -11.30
C ASP A 68 -5.86 19.00 -12.20
N THR A 69 -6.73 19.90 -11.73
CA THR A 69 -7.94 20.29 -12.46
C THR A 69 -7.73 21.54 -13.32
N ASN A 70 -6.50 22.09 -13.38
CA ASN A 70 -6.23 23.32 -14.14
C ASN A 70 -6.18 23.09 -15.65
N ILE A 71 -5.94 21.85 -16.07
CA ILE A 71 -5.99 21.47 -17.49
C ILE A 71 -7.34 20.80 -17.76
N PRO A 72 -8.17 21.35 -18.67
CA PRO A 72 -9.48 20.78 -18.98
C PRO A 72 -9.39 19.30 -19.39
N ALA A 73 -10.27 18.49 -18.82
CA ALA A 73 -10.39 17.05 -19.09
C ALA A 73 -9.11 16.22 -18.78
N VAL A 74 -8.18 16.76 -17.99
CA VAL A 74 -7.10 15.98 -17.40
C VAL A 74 -7.39 15.88 -15.90
N GLU A 75 -7.54 14.64 -15.41
CA GLU A 75 -7.75 14.39 -13.97
C GLU A 75 -6.42 14.19 -13.25
N GLU A 76 -5.43 13.63 -13.96
CA GLU A 76 -4.15 13.21 -13.41
C GLU A 76 -2.99 13.74 -14.27
N LEU A 77 -2.05 14.42 -13.62
CA LEU A 77 -0.87 14.99 -14.26
C LEU A 77 0.41 14.46 -13.62
N TRP A 78 1.36 14.07 -14.47
CA TRP A 78 2.68 13.63 -14.03
C TRP A 78 3.69 14.75 -14.22
N TYR A 79 4.39 15.10 -13.16
CA TYR A 79 5.47 16.09 -13.16
C TYR A 79 6.78 15.32 -13.15
N GLU A 80 7.54 15.40 -14.23
CA GLU A 80 8.92 14.88 -14.32
C GLU A 80 9.89 16.05 -14.06
N LEU A 81 10.57 16.00 -12.92
CA LEU A 81 11.53 17.00 -12.46
C LEU A 81 12.94 16.44 -12.67
N ASP A 82 13.63 16.96 -13.68
CA ASP A 82 15.01 16.57 -14.00
C ASP A 82 15.97 16.91 -12.85
N TYR A 83 16.93 16.04 -12.57
CA TYR A 83 17.96 16.29 -11.54
C TYR A 83 18.65 17.64 -11.73
N GLU A 84 19.07 17.94 -12.96
CA GLU A 84 19.76 19.17 -13.28
C GLU A 84 18.93 20.41 -12.94
N GLU A 85 17.59 20.30 -12.98
CA GLU A 85 16.70 21.41 -12.66
C GLU A 85 16.59 21.63 -11.16
N PHE A 86 16.26 20.58 -10.40
CA PHE A 86 16.12 20.74 -8.95
C PHE A 86 17.46 20.86 -8.21
N ALA A 87 18.58 20.47 -8.82
CA ALA A 87 19.92 20.71 -8.27
C ALA A 87 20.34 22.19 -8.32
N LYS A 88 19.89 22.97 -9.32
CA LYS A 88 20.18 24.42 -9.41
C LYS A 88 19.51 25.22 -8.28
N GLY A 89 18.35 24.73 -7.80
CA GLY A 89 17.47 25.48 -6.91
C GLY A 89 16.69 26.60 -7.61
N GLY A 90 15.81 27.27 -6.87
CA GLY A 90 14.92 28.30 -7.44
C GLY A 90 13.52 27.75 -7.77
N SER A 91 12.87 28.34 -8.77
CA SER A 91 11.57 27.86 -9.27
C SER A 91 11.80 26.68 -10.19
N LEU A 92 11.18 25.54 -9.86
CA LEU A 92 11.25 24.32 -10.65
C LEU A 92 10.20 24.35 -11.75
N GLU A 93 10.62 24.13 -12.99
CA GLU A 93 9.74 23.89 -14.14
C GLU A 93 9.76 22.39 -14.51
N PRO A 94 8.63 21.66 -14.41
CA PRO A 94 8.56 20.25 -14.76
C PRO A 94 8.34 20.02 -16.27
N CYS A 95 8.77 18.86 -16.77
CA CYS A 95 8.11 18.24 -17.91
C CYS A 95 6.76 17.67 -17.43
N LEU A 96 5.67 17.98 -18.13
CA LEU A 96 4.33 17.54 -17.74
C LEU A 96 3.88 16.40 -18.63
N PHE A 97 3.27 15.34 -18.08
CA PHE A 97 2.64 14.28 -18.87
C PHE A 97 1.18 14.06 -18.44
N ALA A 98 0.26 14.27 -19.36
CA ALA A 98 -1.17 14.06 -19.15
C ALA A 98 -1.60 12.66 -19.59
N ASN A 99 -2.43 11.98 -18.81
CA ASN A 99 -3.07 10.74 -19.23
C ASN A 99 -4.19 11.05 -20.23
N THR A 100 -4.07 10.53 -21.44
CA THR A 100 -4.99 10.82 -22.56
C THR A 100 -5.80 9.62 -23.00
N SER A 101 -5.67 8.49 -22.30
CA SER A 101 -6.28 7.21 -22.71
C SER A 101 -7.81 7.31 -22.94
N HIS A 102 -8.50 8.13 -22.14
CA HIS A 102 -9.95 8.31 -22.22
C HIS A 102 -10.43 9.07 -23.47
N PHE A 103 -9.57 9.88 -24.10
CA PHE A 103 -9.92 10.55 -25.37
C PHE A 103 -9.95 9.59 -26.56
N PHE A 104 -9.30 8.43 -26.43
CA PHE A 104 -9.15 7.44 -27.49
C PHE A 104 -9.99 6.19 -27.28
N ALA A 105 -10.77 6.12 -26.19
CA ALA A 105 -11.79 5.11 -26.00
C ALA A 105 -13.05 5.43 -26.85
N ASP A 106 -13.83 4.41 -27.20
CA ASP A 106 -15.05 4.54 -28.02
C ASP A 106 -15.97 5.65 -27.51
N GLY A 107 -16.17 6.70 -28.32
CA GLY A 107 -17.00 7.87 -27.99
C GLY A 107 -16.28 9.06 -27.34
N GLY A 108 -14.94 9.04 -27.27
CA GLY A 108 -14.13 10.16 -26.80
C GLY A 108 -14.37 11.45 -27.61
N LYS A 109 -14.55 12.58 -26.91
CA LYS A 109 -14.80 13.89 -27.55
C LYS A 109 -13.49 14.50 -28.03
N GLN A 110 -13.07 14.17 -29.26
CA GLN A 110 -11.87 14.76 -29.88
C GLN A 110 -11.88 16.30 -29.87
N GLU A 111 -13.05 16.92 -29.94
CA GLU A 111 -13.21 18.37 -29.80
C GLU A 111 -12.68 18.89 -28.45
N VAL A 112 -12.89 18.16 -27.35
CA VAL A 112 -12.38 18.55 -26.02
C VAL A 112 -10.85 18.47 -25.99
N LEU A 113 -10.26 17.46 -26.62
CA LEU A 113 -8.80 17.33 -26.76
C LEU A 113 -8.21 18.56 -27.48
N TRP A 114 -8.78 18.93 -28.62
CA TRP A 114 -8.25 19.98 -29.49
C TRP A 114 -8.53 21.40 -29.02
N GLU A 115 -9.75 21.67 -28.57
CA GLU A 115 -10.19 23.04 -28.29
C GLU A 115 -9.95 23.44 -26.83
N GLN A 116 -9.75 22.47 -25.94
CA GLN A 116 -9.60 22.73 -24.49
C GLN A 116 -8.29 22.19 -23.93
N MET A 117 -8.06 20.88 -24.02
CA MET A 117 -6.93 20.25 -23.34
C MET A 117 -5.58 20.67 -23.92
N LEU A 118 -5.35 20.46 -25.23
CA LEU A 118 -4.04 20.72 -25.85
C LEU A 118 -3.63 22.20 -25.80
N PRO A 119 -4.51 23.19 -26.06
CA PRO A 119 -4.17 24.61 -25.93
C PRO A 119 -3.77 25.00 -24.50
N ALA A 120 -4.45 24.45 -23.48
CA ALA A 120 -4.10 24.68 -22.08
C ALA A 120 -2.80 23.96 -21.68
N PHE A 121 -2.57 22.77 -22.21
CA PHE A 121 -1.44 21.91 -21.85
C PHE A 121 -0.12 22.27 -22.56
N LEU A 122 -0.18 22.53 -23.87
CA LEU A 122 0.97 22.82 -24.73
C LEU A 122 1.17 24.32 -25.00
N GLY A 123 0.13 25.12 -24.78
CA GLY A 123 0.01 26.48 -25.30
C GLY A 123 -0.54 26.50 -26.74
N LYS A 124 -1.40 27.50 -27.02
CA LYS A 124 -2.15 27.63 -28.30
C LYS A 124 -1.29 27.45 -29.55
N ARG A 125 -0.17 28.19 -29.65
CA ARG A 125 0.72 28.15 -30.81
C ARG A 125 1.31 26.76 -31.06
N ARG A 126 1.72 26.04 -30.00
CA ARG A 126 2.29 24.70 -30.14
C ARG A 126 1.20 23.69 -30.52
N ALA A 127 0.02 23.80 -29.89
CA ALA A 127 -1.13 22.96 -30.22
C ALA A 127 -1.55 23.11 -31.70
N GLU A 128 -1.61 24.34 -32.22
CA GLU A 128 -1.91 24.61 -33.63
C GLU A 128 -0.89 23.98 -34.57
N LYS A 129 0.41 24.17 -34.30
CA LYS A 129 1.50 23.61 -35.11
C LYS A 129 1.51 22.09 -35.15
N LEU A 130 1.23 21.45 -34.01
CA LEU A 130 1.29 19.99 -33.87
C LEU A 130 -0.03 19.30 -34.22
N ARG A 131 -1.10 20.04 -34.53
CA ARG A 131 -2.42 19.48 -34.82
C ARG A 131 -2.40 18.49 -35.97
N GLN A 132 -1.99 18.93 -37.16
CA GLN A 132 -1.99 18.07 -38.35
C GLN A 132 -1.09 16.83 -38.17
N PRO A 133 0.16 16.93 -37.69
CA PRO A 133 0.98 15.75 -37.43
C PRO A 133 0.36 14.77 -36.41
N LEU A 134 -0.28 15.28 -35.36
CA LEU A 134 -0.94 14.43 -34.37
C LEU A 134 -2.21 13.78 -34.92
N GLU A 135 -3.02 14.48 -35.72
CA GLU A 135 -4.18 13.90 -36.42
C GLU A 135 -3.74 12.74 -37.34
N GLN A 136 -2.61 12.89 -38.04
CA GLN A 136 -2.03 11.81 -38.86
C GLN A 136 -1.62 10.61 -38.01
N VAL A 137 -0.97 10.84 -36.86
CA VAL A 137 -0.63 9.78 -35.90
C VAL A 137 -1.88 9.06 -35.41
N MET A 138 -2.90 9.81 -34.99
CA MET A 138 -4.16 9.26 -34.48
C MET A 138 -4.88 8.40 -35.53
N ALA A 139 -4.90 8.85 -36.79
CA ALA A 139 -5.50 8.10 -37.89
C ALA A 139 -4.69 6.85 -38.29
N ALA A 140 -3.39 6.82 -37.97
CA ALA A 140 -2.48 5.72 -38.28
C ALA A 140 -2.27 4.73 -37.12
N LEU A 141 -2.91 4.94 -35.97
CA LEU A 141 -2.85 4.00 -34.85
C LEU A 141 -3.41 2.63 -35.27
N PRO A 142 -2.69 1.53 -35.01
CA PRO A 142 -3.24 0.19 -35.20
C PRO A 142 -4.47 -0.07 -34.34
N GLU A 143 -5.29 -1.04 -34.75
CA GLU A 143 -6.42 -1.52 -33.96
C GLU A 143 -5.98 -1.89 -32.53
N GLY A 144 -6.67 -1.36 -31.53
CA GLY A 144 -6.36 -1.56 -30.11
C GLY A 144 -5.18 -0.75 -29.55
N ALA A 145 -4.40 -0.06 -30.38
CA ALA A 145 -3.36 0.86 -29.93
C ALA A 145 -3.95 2.24 -29.59
N TYR A 146 -3.39 2.91 -28.58
CA TYR A 146 -3.86 4.24 -28.17
C TYR A 146 -2.74 5.08 -27.56
N ILE A 147 -2.90 6.41 -27.61
CA ILE A 147 -1.98 7.35 -26.94
C ILE A 147 -2.34 7.38 -25.46
N LYS A 148 -1.55 6.67 -24.66
CA LYS A 148 -1.72 6.57 -23.20
C LYS A 148 -1.39 7.90 -22.52
N GLN A 149 -0.30 8.55 -22.94
CA GLN A 149 0.12 9.84 -22.37
C GLN A 149 0.66 10.78 -23.45
N MET A 150 0.46 12.08 -23.22
CA MET A 150 1.09 13.17 -23.97
C MET A 150 1.95 14.00 -23.04
N GLY A 151 3.18 14.32 -23.44
CA GLY A 151 4.20 14.98 -22.64
C GLY A 151 4.68 16.30 -23.21
N THR A 152 4.82 17.32 -22.35
CA THR A 152 5.58 18.54 -22.63
C THR A 152 7.05 18.30 -22.30
N MET A 153 7.93 18.92 -23.08
CA MET A 153 9.39 18.83 -22.89
C MET A 153 9.98 20.18 -22.47
N ASN A 154 9.20 20.98 -21.71
CA ASN A 154 9.49 22.38 -21.44
C ASN A 154 10.78 22.59 -20.63
N SER A 155 10.99 21.80 -19.57
CA SER A 155 12.20 21.90 -18.71
C SER A 155 13.51 21.69 -19.47
N ARG A 156 13.43 21.02 -20.64
CA ARG A 156 14.57 20.72 -21.51
C ARG A 156 14.72 21.71 -22.66
N GLY A 157 13.87 22.74 -22.74
CA GLY A 157 13.88 23.75 -23.79
C GLY A 157 13.38 23.25 -25.15
N GLU A 158 12.81 22.04 -25.23
CA GLU A 158 12.31 21.45 -26.47
C GLU A 158 10.87 21.92 -26.73
N LEU A 159 10.72 23.22 -27.04
CA LEU A 159 9.43 23.91 -27.08
C LEU A 159 8.60 23.71 -28.36
N ASP A 160 9.13 22.98 -29.35
CA ASP A 160 8.47 22.75 -30.64
C ASP A 160 8.06 21.29 -30.86
N ILE A 161 8.14 20.46 -29.81
CA ILE A 161 7.75 19.05 -29.87
C ILE A 161 6.74 18.68 -28.77
N MET A 162 6.13 17.51 -28.95
CA MET A 162 5.33 16.83 -27.94
C MET A 162 5.75 15.36 -27.87
N ARG A 163 5.91 14.82 -26.66
CA ARG A 163 6.16 13.40 -26.48
C ARG A 163 4.86 12.62 -26.47
N LEU A 164 4.78 11.56 -27.25
CA LEU A 164 3.67 10.60 -27.28
C LEU A 164 4.13 9.30 -26.63
N VAL A 165 3.35 8.79 -25.68
CA VAL A 165 3.52 7.44 -25.12
C VAL A 165 2.36 6.59 -25.63
N ILE A 166 2.66 5.67 -26.54
CA ILE A 166 1.65 4.89 -27.26
C ILE A 166 1.66 3.46 -26.72
N TRP A 167 0.51 3.00 -26.21
CA TRP A 167 0.32 1.63 -25.78
C TRP A 167 -0.03 0.76 -26.98
N PHE A 168 0.63 -0.40 -27.09
CA PHE A 168 0.32 -1.41 -28.10
C PHE A 168 -0.34 -2.64 -27.46
N PRO A 169 -1.39 -3.22 -28.09
CA PRO A 169 -2.11 -4.36 -27.52
C PRO A 169 -1.28 -5.65 -27.53
N SER A 170 -0.26 -5.75 -28.40
CA SER A 170 0.66 -6.89 -28.45
C SER A 170 2.02 -6.51 -29.03
N TRP A 171 3.03 -7.35 -28.80
CA TRP A 171 4.38 -7.19 -29.34
C TRP A 171 4.40 -7.18 -30.88
N GLU A 172 3.61 -8.05 -31.50
CA GLU A 172 3.51 -8.18 -32.96
C GLU A 172 2.94 -6.93 -33.61
N SER A 173 2.11 -6.17 -32.88
CA SER A 173 1.51 -4.92 -33.37
C SER A 173 2.47 -3.73 -33.37
N VAL A 174 3.55 -3.77 -32.58
CA VAL A 174 4.50 -2.66 -32.41
C VAL A 174 5.16 -2.30 -33.74
N PHE A 175 5.75 -3.28 -34.44
CA PHE A 175 6.54 -3.06 -35.64
C PHE A 175 5.75 -2.58 -36.86
N PRO A 176 4.61 -3.21 -37.24
CA PRO A 176 3.73 -2.62 -38.26
C PRO A 176 3.14 -1.30 -37.80
N GLY A 177 2.91 -1.12 -36.50
CA GLY A 177 2.40 0.12 -35.92
C GLY A 177 3.35 1.30 -36.07
N VAL A 178 4.59 1.21 -35.59
CA VAL A 178 5.57 2.29 -35.74
C VAL A 178 5.85 2.62 -37.21
N LYS A 179 5.72 1.64 -38.12
CA LYS A 179 5.74 1.88 -39.57
C LYS A 179 4.57 2.75 -40.02
N ALA A 180 3.34 2.39 -39.62
CA ALA A 180 2.13 3.12 -39.97
C ALA A 180 2.18 4.57 -39.46
N LEU A 181 2.73 4.77 -38.25
CA LEU A 181 2.96 6.08 -37.65
C LEU A 181 4.04 6.93 -38.35
N GLY A 182 4.75 6.38 -39.34
CA GLY A 182 5.77 7.10 -40.09
C GLY A 182 7.11 7.27 -39.36
N TRP A 183 7.44 6.39 -38.40
CA TRP A 183 8.74 6.47 -37.73
C TRP A 183 9.89 6.23 -38.73
N PRO A 184 10.89 7.14 -38.81
CA PRO A 184 11.90 7.11 -39.86
C PRO A 184 13.05 6.11 -39.63
N GLY A 185 13.04 5.38 -38.51
CA GLY A 185 14.11 4.47 -38.14
C GLY A 185 14.06 3.10 -38.83
N ASP A 186 15.13 2.33 -38.64
CA ASP A 186 15.22 0.95 -39.10
C ASP A 186 14.35 0.02 -38.23
N ARG A 187 13.30 -0.52 -38.85
CA ARG A 187 12.25 -1.34 -38.23
C ARG A 187 12.70 -2.78 -38.02
N GLU A 188 13.46 -3.35 -38.95
CA GLU A 188 13.96 -4.72 -38.82
C GLU A 188 15.00 -4.77 -37.71
N ALA A 189 15.87 -3.76 -37.64
CA ALA A 189 16.83 -3.63 -36.55
C ALA A 189 16.14 -3.38 -35.19
N LEU A 190 15.05 -2.60 -35.16
CA LEU A 190 14.25 -2.44 -33.94
C LEU A 190 13.63 -3.75 -33.48
N GLN A 191 13.04 -4.53 -34.40
CA GLN A 191 12.47 -5.84 -34.11
C GLN A 191 13.51 -6.81 -33.57
N ALA A 192 14.66 -6.93 -34.24
CA ALA A 192 15.75 -7.77 -33.77
C ALA A 192 16.25 -7.37 -32.37
N ALA A 193 16.37 -6.07 -32.11
CA ALA A 193 16.81 -5.54 -30.81
C ALA A 193 15.79 -5.79 -29.68
N LEU A 194 14.50 -5.84 -30.01
CA LEU A 194 13.42 -6.02 -29.05
C LEU A 194 12.98 -7.48 -28.85
N GLN A 195 13.36 -8.38 -29.77
CA GLN A 195 13.01 -9.80 -29.72
C GLN A 195 13.26 -10.48 -28.36
N PRO A 196 14.36 -10.21 -27.63
CA PRO A 196 14.58 -10.83 -26.32
C PRO A 196 13.49 -10.49 -25.28
N TRP A 197 12.76 -9.39 -25.46
CA TRP A 197 11.82 -8.81 -24.48
C TRP A 197 10.36 -9.19 -24.72
N GLN A 198 10.06 -10.00 -25.73
CA GLN A 198 8.70 -10.37 -26.15
C GLN A 198 7.83 -11.01 -25.05
N ASP A 199 8.44 -11.56 -24.00
CA ASP A 199 7.72 -12.21 -22.90
C ASP A 199 7.21 -11.21 -21.82
N MET A 200 7.46 -9.90 -21.99
CA MET A 200 6.88 -8.89 -21.11
C MET A 200 5.39 -8.72 -21.42
N GLU A 201 4.60 -8.44 -20.38
CA GLU A 201 3.13 -8.41 -20.45
C GLU A 201 2.58 -7.23 -21.26
N GLY A 202 3.26 -6.08 -21.22
CA GLY A 202 2.82 -4.89 -21.93
C GLY A 202 3.98 -4.07 -22.45
N ILE A 203 3.71 -3.33 -23.52
CA ILE A 203 4.69 -2.46 -24.18
C ILE A 203 4.07 -1.12 -24.53
N ALA A 204 4.80 -0.05 -24.21
CA ALA A 204 4.53 1.27 -24.75
C ALA A 204 5.75 1.83 -25.47
N ILE A 205 5.51 2.65 -26.49
CA ILE A 205 6.54 3.28 -27.30
C ILE A 205 6.47 4.79 -27.09
N ASN A 206 7.62 5.38 -26.78
CA ASN A 206 7.77 6.82 -26.57
C ASN A 206 8.36 7.42 -27.84
N LEU A 207 7.57 8.25 -28.52
CA LEU A 207 7.95 8.95 -29.75
C LEU A 207 7.86 10.45 -29.53
N ASP A 208 8.77 11.19 -30.13
CA ASP A 208 8.66 12.65 -30.17
C ASP A 208 7.99 13.07 -31.47
N LEU A 209 6.97 13.91 -31.37
CA LEU A 209 6.25 14.48 -32.50
C LEU A 209 6.69 15.92 -32.71
N GLY A 210 7.21 16.23 -33.89
CA GLY A 210 7.46 17.60 -34.34
C GLY A 210 6.51 18.02 -35.47
N GLU A 211 6.69 19.24 -35.95
CA GLU A 211 5.87 19.83 -37.03
C GLU A 211 5.90 19.03 -38.34
N GLN A 212 6.99 18.29 -38.59
CA GLN A 212 7.17 17.45 -39.78
C GLN A 212 6.84 15.96 -39.55
N GLY A 213 6.27 15.61 -38.39
CA GLY A 213 5.94 14.23 -38.02
C GLY A 213 6.84 13.65 -36.93
N ILE A 214 6.90 12.31 -36.87
CA ILE A 214 7.61 11.56 -35.83
C ILE A 214 9.12 11.69 -35.99
N LEU A 215 9.81 12.00 -34.88
CA LEU A 215 11.26 12.11 -34.83
C LEU A 215 11.95 10.74 -34.63
N PRO A 216 13.26 10.62 -34.94
CA PRO A 216 13.93 9.31 -34.96
C PRO A 216 14.10 8.63 -33.59
N LYS A 217 14.09 9.39 -32.49
CA LYS A 217 14.35 8.84 -31.15
C LYS A 217 13.15 8.01 -30.69
N ILE A 218 13.42 6.82 -30.16
CA ILE A 218 12.40 5.91 -29.64
C ILE A 218 12.81 5.40 -28.26
N GLY A 219 11.87 5.50 -27.31
CA GLY A 219 11.95 4.82 -26.02
C GLY A 219 10.96 3.67 -25.99
N VAL A 220 11.29 2.61 -25.25
CA VAL A 220 10.43 1.42 -25.15
C VAL A 220 10.18 1.13 -23.68
N GLU A 221 8.94 1.24 -23.22
CA GLU A 221 8.52 0.93 -21.85
C GLU A 221 8.04 -0.52 -21.78
N LEU A 222 8.65 -1.30 -20.88
CA LEU A 222 8.36 -2.71 -20.63
C LEU A 222 7.59 -2.86 -19.32
N PHE A 223 6.33 -3.26 -19.43
CA PHE A 223 5.43 -3.43 -18.30
C PHE A 223 5.31 -4.90 -17.88
N PHE A 224 5.13 -5.10 -16.58
CA PHE A 224 4.93 -6.41 -15.97
C PHE A 224 4.03 -6.29 -14.73
N SER A 225 3.16 -7.26 -14.51
CA SER A 225 2.29 -7.34 -13.31
C SER A 225 2.94 -8.06 -12.14
N TRP A 226 4.11 -8.67 -12.32
CA TRP A 226 4.75 -9.46 -11.26
C TRP A 226 5.23 -8.57 -10.11
N ARG A 227 4.53 -8.66 -8.96
CA ARG A 227 4.92 -7.97 -7.72
C ARG A 227 5.67 -8.85 -6.73
N HIS A 228 5.94 -10.10 -7.07
CA HIS A 228 6.68 -11.01 -6.20
C HIS A 228 8.19 -10.72 -6.29
N PRO A 229 8.90 -10.44 -5.19
CA PRO A 229 10.32 -10.05 -5.23
C PRO A 229 11.21 -11.01 -6.01
N LEU A 230 11.04 -12.34 -5.84
CA LEU A 230 11.78 -13.35 -6.61
C LEU A 230 11.62 -13.27 -8.14
N LEU A 231 10.46 -12.85 -8.65
CA LEU A 231 10.27 -12.70 -10.09
C LEU A 231 10.97 -11.43 -10.59
N VAL A 232 10.91 -10.36 -9.81
CA VAL A 232 11.62 -9.12 -10.11
C VAL A 232 13.14 -9.33 -10.04
N ASP A 233 13.65 -10.13 -9.11
CA ASP A 233 15.08 -10.48 -9.04
C ASP A 233 15.58 -11.16 -10.30
N LYS A 234 14.78 -12.06 -10.90
CA LYS A 234 15.12 -12.74 -12.15
C LYS A 234 15.21 -11.74 -13.31
N LEU A 235 14.30 -10.78 -13.37
CA LEU A 235 14.34 -9.71 -14.36
C LEU A 235 15.57 -8.80 -14.18
N ILE A 236 15.89 -8.43 -12.94
CA ILE A 236 17.11 -7.65 -12.62
C ILE A 236 18.37 -8.44 -13.02
N ALA A 237 18.44 -9.73 -12.68
CA ALA A 237 19.57 -10.60 -13.04
C ALA A 237 19.74 -10.72 -14.55
N TRP A 238 18.63 -10.79 -15.29
CA TRP A 238 18.67 -10.80 -16.74
C TRP A 238 19.17 -9.47 -17.32
N LEU A 239 18.71 -8.32 -16.81
CA LEU A 239 19.23 -6.99 -17.17
C LEU A 239 20.74 -6.86 -16.93
N GLU A 240 21.24 -7.39 -15.81
CA GLU A 240 22.68 -7.46 -15.51
C GLU A 240 23.43 -8.33 -16.54
N ALA A 241 22.89 -9.51 -16.85
CA ALA A 241 23.50 -10.44 -17.81
C ALA A 241 23.62 -9.85 -19.23
N VAL A 242 22.64 -9.05 -19.65
CA VAL A 242 22.67 -8.35 -20.96
C VAL A 242 23.34 -6.96 -20.88
N LYS A 243 24.01 -6.64 -19.77
CA LYS A 243 24.74 -5.37 -19.53
C LYS A 243 23.86 -4.12 -19.62
N LEU A 244 22.58 -4.25 -19.31
CA LEU A 244 21.62 -3.14 -19.20
C LEU A 244 21.41 -2.68 -17.75
N CYS A 245 22.09 -3.33 -16.79
CA CYS A 245 22.11 -2.91 -15.39
C CYS A 245 23.50 -3.18 -14.81
N LEU A 246 24.10 -2.17 -14.16
CA LEU A 246 25.32 -2.35 -13.38
C LEU A 246 25.00 -3.19 -12.12
N PRO A 247 25.87 -4.11 -11.69
CA PRO A 247 25.59 -4.98 -10.54
C PRO A 247 25.19 -4.24 -9.26
N GLU A 248 25.85 -3.14 -8.95
CA GLU A 248 25.54 -2.30 -7.79
C GLU A 248 24.17 -1.62 -7.89
N LYS A 249 23.74 -1.26 -9.12
CA LYS A 249 22.39 -0.74 -9.39
C LYS A 249 21.37 -1.85 -9.19
N GLY A 250 21.65 -3.04 -9.70
CA GLY A 250 20.79 -4.20 -9.52
C GLY A 250 20.62 -4.59 -8.06
N GLN A 251 21.69 -4.53 -7.25
CA GLN A 251 21.58 -4.71 -5.80
C GLN A 251 20.67 -3.66 -5.16
N ALA A 252 20.80 -2.38 -5.53
CA ALA A 252 19.92 -1.33 -5.02
C ALA A 252 18.45 -1.52 -5.45
N LEU A 253 18.17 -1.99 -6.66
CA LEU A 253 16.81 -2.35 -7.09
C LEU A 253 16.23 -3.50 -6.26
N ARG A 254 17.05 -4.52 -5.96
CA ARG A 254 16.65 -5.64 -5.10
C ARG A 254 16.37 -5.20 -3.67
N GLN A 255 17.14 -4.24 -3.15
CA GLN A 255 16.90 -3.62 -1.86
C GLN A 255 15.60 -2.80 -1.89
N TRP A 256 15.39 -1.99 -2.93
CA TRP A 256 14.19 -1.14 -3.09
C TRP A 256 12.88 -1.94 -2.97
N ILE A 257 12.74 -3.03 -3.72
CA ILE A 257 11.53 -3.88 -3.67
C ILE A 257 11.36 -4.69 -2.38
N ARG A 258 12.36 -4.64 -1.50
CA ARG A 258 12.38 -5.32 -0.19
C ARG A 258 12.26 -4.36 0.98
N ILE A 259 12.26 -3.04 0.74
CA ILE A 259 11.90 -2.07 1.76
C ILE A 259 10.49 -2.44 2.24
N ARG A 260 10.36 -2.68 3.54
CA ARG A 260 9.07 -2.96 4.16
C ARG A 260 8.18 -1.72 3.98
N PRO A 261 6.88 -1.88 3.73
CA PRO A 261 6.02 -0.71 3.59
C PRO A 261 5.83 0.00 4.92
N ASP A 262 5.64 1.33 4.89
CA ASP A 262 4.94 2.02 5.97
C ASP A 262 3.48 1.57 5.96
N GLY A 263 2.87 1.41 7.13
CA GLY A 263 1.50 0.87 7.23
C GLY A 263 0.40 1.89 7.50
N ASN A 264 0.72 3.09 8.02
CA ASN A 264 -0.27 4.15 8.21
C ASN A 264 0.37 5.57 8.28
N PRO A 265 0.22 6.41 7.24
CA PRO A 265 -0.34 6.06 5.93
C PRO A 265 0.48 4.99 5.20
N VAL A 266 -0.16 4.20 4.34
CA VAL A 266 0.56 3.14 3.62
C VAL A 266 1.53 3.76 2.62
N ILE A 267 2.79 3.32 2.60
CA ILE A 267 3.75 3.64 1.52
C ILE A 267 4.46 2.35 1.14
N GLN A 268 4.26 1.86 -0.08
CA GLN A 268 4.97 0.68 -0.58
C GLN A 268 5.88 1.04 -1.77
N PRO A 269 7.19 0.77 -1.65
CA PRO A 269 8.12 0.82 -2.78
C PRO A 269 7.82 -0.25 -3.82
N SER A 270 7.90 0.11 -5.10
CA SER A 270 7.72 -0.82 -6.22
C SER A 270 8.50 -0.38 -7.46
N ILE A 271 8.60 -1.26 -8.45
CA ILE A 271 9.07 -0.93 -9.80
C ILE A 271 7.82 -0.90 -10.69
N VAL A 272 7.61 0.21 -11.40
CA VAL A 272 6.45 0.38 -12.29
C VAL A 272 6.72 -0.28 -13.64
N TYR A 273 7.87 0.02 -14.24
CA TYR A 273 8.33 -0.54 -15.51
C TYR A 273 9.83 -0.29 -15.70
N PHE A 274 10.41 -0.94 -16.71
CA PHE A 274 11.74 -0.61 -17.23
C PHE A 274 11.60 0.09 -18.58
N LYS A 275 12.48 1.05 -18.87
CA LYS A 275 12.53 1.72 -20.17
C LYS A 275 13.84 1.44 -20.87
N LEU A 276 13.76 0.94 -22.09
CA LEU A 276 14.91 0.70 -22.95
C LEU A 276 15.11 1.90 -23.87
N ASN A 277 16.37 2.35 -23.97
CA ASN A 277 16.78 3.35 -24.94
C ASN A 277 17.27 2.62 -26.18
N TYR A 278 16.61 2.83 -27.33
CA TYR A 278 17.07 2.30 -28.61
C TYR A 278 17.77 3.39 -29.41
N LYS A 279 18.93 3.06 -30.00
CA LYS A 279 19.65 3.94 -30.91
C LYS A 279 20.46 3.12 -31.91
N ALA A 280 20.25 3.37 -33.19
CA ALA A 280 21.01 2.79 -34.30
C ALA A 280 21.13 1.24 -34.23
N GLY A 281 19.98 0.56 -34.19
CA GLY A 281 19.91 -0.90 -34.26
C GLY A 281 20.22 -1.65 -32.97
N LYS A 282 20.44 -0.94 -31.85
CA LYS A 282 20.74 -1.57 -30.56
C LYS A 282 20.06 -0.87 -29.39
N ILE A 283 19.83 -1.64 -28.33
CA ILE A 283 19.50 -1.10 -27.01
C ILE A 283 20.79 -0.58 -26.39
N THR A 284 20.85 0.72 -26.12
CA THR A 284 22.04 1.40 -25.61
C THR A 284 22.03 1.61 -24.11
N GLY A 285 20.86 1.47 -23.48
CA GLY A 285 20.74 1.57 -22.03
C GLY A 285 19.34 1.23 -21.56
N ALA A 286 19.22 1.09 -20.25
CA ALA A 286 17.94 0.92 -19.56
C ALA A 286 17.80 1.90 -18.41
N LYS A 287 16.54 2.22 -18.09
CA LYS A 287 16.13 2.96 -16.91
C LYS A 287 15.11 2.15 -16.12
N ALA A 288 15.11 2.26 -14.80
CA ALA A 288 14.04 1.75 -13.95
C ALA A 288 13.18 2.92 -13.47
N TYR A 289 11.86 2.75 -13.52
CA TYR A 289 10.91 3.68 -12.92
C TYR A 289 10.46 3.10 -11.58
N LEU A 290 11.03 3.63 -10.51
CA LEU A 290 10.70 3.26 -9.15
C LEU A 290 9.51 4.09 -8.68
N ALA A 291 8.67 3.54 -7.81
CA ALA A 291 7.51 4.24 -7.26
C ALA A 291 7.35 4.00 -5.77
N GLN A 292 6.86 5.01 -5.06
CA GLN A 292 6.30 4.92 -3.71
C GLN A 292 4.79 5.11 -3.82
N THR A 293 4.00 4.08 -3.52
CA THR A 293 2.54 4.11 -3.72
C THR A 293 1.77 4.11 -2.40
N PRO A 294 0.62 4.82 -2.30
CA PRO A 294 -0.20 4.91 -1.09
C PRO A 294 -1.08 3.65 -0.86
N CYS A 295 -0.66 2.52 -1.42
CA CYS A 295 -1.42 1.29 -1.43
C CYS A 295 -0.50 0.07 -1.46
N LEU A 296 -1.02 -1.07 -0.96
CA LEU A 296 -0.33 -2.35 -1.01
C LEU A 296 -0.54 -2.99 -2.39
N LEU A 297 0.52 -2.96 -3.20
CA LEU A 297 0.62 -3.67 -4.49
C LEU A 297 0.96 -5.15 -4.31
N HIS A 298 1.64 -5.50 -3.23
CA HIS A 298 1.83 -6.89 -2.81
C HIS A 298 1.86 -7.04 -1.30
N HIS A 299 1.62 -8.25 -0.84
CA HIS A 299 1.67 -8.60 0.58
C HIS A 299 2.94 -9.38 0.95
N TYR A 300 3.88 -9.62 0.03
CA TYR A 300 5.11 -10.41 0.26
C TYR A 300 6.17 -9.67 1.09
N PHE A 301 5.86 -9.40 2.34
CA PHE A 301 6.77 -8.88 3.36
C PHE A 301 6.42 -9.49 4.71
N ASP A 302 7.37 -9.46 5.63
CA ASP A 302 7.31 -10.14 6.93
C ASP A 302 6.81 -9.23 8.06
N ALA A 303 7.04 -7.93 7.95
CA ALA A 303 6.57 -6.88 8.85
C ALA A 303 6.44 -5.55 8.10
N TYR A 304 5.70 -4.59 8.66
CA TYR A 304 5.80 -3.19 8.25
C TYR A 304 7.12 -2.59 8.71
N ASP A 305 7.56 -1.53 8.03
CA ASP A 305 8.78 -0.79 8.38
C ASP A 305 8.71 -0.25 9.81
N ARG A 306 7.50 0.14 10.20
CA ARG A 306 7.15 0.65 11.53
C ARG A 306 5.85 0.00 12.02
N PRO A 307 5.63 -0.07 13.34
CA PRO A 307 4.36 -0.54 13.86
C PRO A 307 3.23 0.37 13.42
N VAL A 308 2.09 -0.23 13.07
CA VAL A 308 0.89 0.46 12.57
C VAL A 308 -0.05 0.82 13.72
N TYR A 309 -0.08 -0.03 14.74
CA TYR A 309 -0.83 0.20 15.97
C TYR A 309 -0.05 -0.31 17.19
N ALA A 310 -0.39 0.21 18.36
CA ALA A 310 0.14 -0.26 19.63
C ALA A 310 -0.98 -0.70 20.57
N GLN A 311 -0.67 -1.66 21.45
CA GLN A 311 -1.47 -1.96 22.63
C GLN A 311 -0.73 -1.43 23.85
N ILE A 312 -1.45 -0.82 24.79
CA ILE A 312 -0.89 -0.41 26.08
C ILE A 312 -1.76 -1.04 27.17
N GLN A 313 -1.19 -2.01 27.86
CA GLN A 313 -1.80 -2.64 29.02
C GLN A 313 -1.55 -1.76 30.25
N LEU A 314 -2.60 -1.08 30.69
CA LEU A 314 -2.52 -0.13 31.80
C LEU A 314 -2.47 -0.84 33.15
N GLN A 315 -3.19 -1.96 33.28
CA GLN A 315 -3.24 -2.78 34.48
C GLN A 315 -3.32 -4.26 34.13
N ASP A 316 -2.66 -5.09 34.93
CA ASP A 316 -2.87 -6.54 34.98
C ASP A 316 -3.18 -6.99 36.43
N GLN A 317 -3.13 -8.29 36.74
CA GLN A 317 -3.44 -8.80 38.08
C GLN A 317 -2.42 -8.38 39.15
N THR A 318 -1.23 -7.96 38.74
CA THR A 318 -0.04 -7.75 39.56
C THR A 318 0.58 -6.36 39.43
N ASN A 319 0.42 -5.71 38.28
CA ASN A 319 1.11 -4.49 37.90
C ASN A 319 0.12 -3.41 37.45
N THR A 320 0.52 -2.15 37.64
CA THR A 320 -0.14 -0.98 37.09
C THR A 320 0.93 -0.11 36.45
N LEU A 321 0.77 0.18 35.16
CA LEU A 321 1.70 1.00 34.41
C LEU A 321 1.69 2.42 34.96
N PRO A 322 2.82 3.00 35.38
CA PRO A 322 2.84 4.38 35.85
C PRO A 322 2.41 5.36 34.74
N ALA A 323 1.63 6.39 35.09
CA ALA A 323 1.14 7.35 34.10
C ALA A 323 2.25 8.08 33.33
N GLY A 324 3.37 8.37 33.99
CA GLY A 324 4.54 8.96 33.33
C GLY A 324 5.14 8.03 32.28
N GLU A 325 5.19 6.74 32.57
CA GLU A 325 5.69 5.72 31.64
C GLU A 325 4.73 5.50 30.47
N ALA A 326 3.42 5.47 30.72
CA ALA A 326 2.42 5.41 29.67
C ALA A 326 2.49 6.61 28.72
N LEU A 327 2.71 7.82 29.25
CA LEU A 327 2.89 9.03 28.44
C LEU A 327 4.16 8.98 27.59
N ARG A 328 5.28 8.52 28.17
CA ARG A 328 6.53 8.30 27.44
C ARG A 328 6.32 7.38 26.24
N TRP A 329 5.57 6.30 26.40
CA TRP A 329 5.25 5.39 25.29
C TRP A 329 4.33 5.99 24.23
N LEU A 330 3.46 6.94 24.59
CA LEU A 330 2.67 7.68 23.59
C LEU A 330 3.55 8.63 22.76
N GLU A 331 4.57 9.25 23.38
CA GLU A 331 5.56 10.07 22.67
C GLU A 331 6.38 9.21 21.70
N GLU A 332 6.88 8.05 22.15
CA GLU A 332 7.56 7.07 21.28
C GLU A 332 6.66 6.61 20.11
N CYS A 333 5.36 6.38 20.38
CA CYS A 333 4.39 6.07 19.34
C CYS A 333 4.29 7.21 18.30
N ALA A 334 4.19 8.47 18.74
CA ALA A 334 4.09 9.62 17.87
C ALA A 334 5.34 9.80 16.99
N ASP A 335 6.53 9.70 17.59
CA ASP A 335 7.82 9.83 16.90
C ASP A 335 8.02 8.73 15.84
N ASN A 336 7.47 7.54 16.11
CA ASN A 336 7.47 6.42 15.18
C ASN A 336 6.24 6.36 14.27
N ARG A 337 5.38 7.40 14.28
CA ARG A 337 4.16 7.52 13.46
C ARG A 337 3.13 6.40 13.69
N VAL A 338 3.09 5.83 14.88
CA VAL A 338 1.99 4.95 15.29
C VAL A 338 0.76 5.83 15.51
N ARG A 339 -0.23 5.69 14.62
CA ARG A 339 -1.43 6.55 14.64
C ARG A 339 -2.58 6.00 15.47
N LYS A 340 -2.48 4.77 15.96
CA LYS A 340 -3.54 4.12 16.74
C LYS A 340 -2.96 3.41 17.97
N VAL A 341 -3.58 3.65 19.13
CA VAL A 341 -3.26 2.98 20.39
C VAL A 341 -4.53 2.36 20.96
N GLN A 342 -4.45 1.10 21.40
CA GLN A 342 -5.49 0.43 22.15
C GLN A 342 -5.10 0.33 23.63
N PHE A 343 -5.91 0.87 24.52
CA PHE A 343 -5.74 0.72 25.98
C PHE A 343 -6.46 -0.53 26.49
N ILE A 344 -5.75 -1.32 27.29
CA ILE A 344 -6.24 -2.58 27.92
C ILE A 344 -6.17 -2.42 29.44
N GLY A 345 -7.17 -2.92 30.18
CA GLY A 345 -7.19 -2.84 31.65
C GLY A 345 -7.47 -1.43 32.18
N SER A 346 -8.30 -0.66 31.47
CA SER A 346 -8.47 0.78 31.69
C SER A 346 -9.54 1.17 32.70
N ARG A 347 -10.46 0.25 33.06
CA ARG A 347 -11.67 0.55 33.86
C ARG A 347 -11.34 1.23 35.19
N THR A 348 -10.34 0.73 35.90
CA THR A 348 -9.89 1.22 37.22
C THR A 348 -8.67 2.13 37.14
N TYR A 349 -8.18 2.43 35.94
CA TYR A 349 -6.99 3.23 35.73
C TYR A 349 -7.32 4.73 35.76
N GLU A 350 -7.19 5.34 36.94
CA GLU A 350 -7.53 6.74 37.21
C GLU A 350 -6.93 7.74 36.18
N PRO A 351 -5.65 7.59 35.74
CA PRO A 351 -5.03 8.52 34.81
C PRO A 351 -5.49 8.42 33.34
N LEU A 352 -6.43 7.53 32.99
CA LEU A 352 -6.85 7.28 31.60
C LEU A 352 -7.23 8.56 30.85
N GLY A 353 -7.98 9.47 31.49
CA GLY A 353 -8.41 10.73 30.87
C GLY A 353 -7.22 11.61 30.44
N ARG A 354 -6.11 11.57 31.19
CA ARG A 354 -4.87 12.27 30.83
C ARG A 354 -4.19 11.65 29.61
N LEU A 355 -4.21 10.31 29.51
CA LEU A 355 -3.65 9.59 28.35
C LEU A 355 -4.46 9.87 27.08
N LEU A 356 -5.80 9.86 27.17
CA LEU A 356 -6.68 10.19 26.04
C LEU A 356 -6.44 11.62 25.52
N ALA A 357 -6.25 12.58 26.43
CA ALA A 357 -5.90 13.95 26.05
C ALA A 357 -4.52 14.03 25.37
N ALA A 358 -3.53 13.28 25.85
CA ALA A 358 -2.21 13.20 25.24
C ALA A 358 -2.27 12.58 23.83
N CYS A 359 -3.02 11.48 23.64
CA CYS A 359 -3.24 10.89 22.32
C CYS A 359 -3.79 11.94 21.33
N ARG A 360 -4.80 12.71 21.73
CA ARG A 360 -5.34 13.78 20.89
C ARG A 360 -4.30 14.83 20.52
N ALA A 361 -3.49 15.27 21.48
CA ALA A 361 -2.43 16.26 21.24
C ALA A 361 -1.33 15.75 20.30
N LEU A 362 -1.06 14.44 20.33
CA LEU A 362 -0.07 13.78 19.49
C LEU A 362 -0.63 13.31 18.13
N GLY A 363 -1.93 13.50 17.88
CA GLY A 363 -2.59 13.00 16.67
C GLY A 363 -2.62 11.46 16.60
N ILE A 364 -2.86 10.82 17.75
CA ILE A 364 -3.02 9.37 17.92
C ILE A 364 -4.50 9.08 18.22
N GLU A 365 -5.09 8.16 17.48
CA GLU A 365 -6.43 7.64 17.76
C GLU A 365 -6.38 6.67 18.93
N ALA A 366 -7.13 6.98 19.98
CA ALA A 366 -7.23 6.13 21.17
C ALA A 366 -8.46 5.22 21.08
N GLU A 367 -8.22 3.91 21.07
CA GLU A 367 -9.23 2.88 21.29
C GLU A 367 -9.16 2.37 22.72
N VAL A 368 -10.30 2.14 23.36
CA VAL A 368 -10.35 1.61 24.73
C VAL A 368 -11.07 0.27 24.73
N LEU A 369 -10.40 -0.75 25.27
CA LEU A 369 -10.98 -2.08 25.48
C LEU A 369 -11.85 -2.06 26.75
N LEU A 370 -13.12 -2.43 26.59
CA LEU A 370 -14.13 -2.48 27.64
C LEU A 370 -14.32 -3.90 28.16
N THR A 371 -14.66 -4.03 29.44
CA THR A 371 -14.98 -5.30 30.09
C THR A 371 -16.48 -5.62 30.08
N GLY A 372 -17.33 -4.65 29.70
CA GLY A 372 -18.79 -4.80 29.73
C GLY A 372 -19.44 -4.34 31.03
N GLU A 373 -18.64 -3.93 32.02
CA GLU A 373 -19.09 -3.49 33.34
C GLU A 373 -18.91 -1.98 33.58
N GLU A 374 -18.67 -1.22 32.51
CA GLU A 374 -18.51 0.23 32.55
C GLU A 374 -19.85 0.93 32.73
N ASN A 375 -19.90 1.88 33.66
CA ASN A 375 -21.11 2.67 33.90
C ASN A 375 -21.14 3.95 33.03
N ARG A 376 -22.33 4.55 32.94
CA ARG A 376 -22.57 5.79 32.18
C ARG A 376 -21.62 6.93 32.54
N THR A 377 -21.38 7.18 33.81
CA THR A 377 -20.50 8.27 34.26
C THR A 377 -19.07 8.08 33.77
N TRP A 378 -18.56 6.85 33.82
CA TRP A 378 -17.23 6.52 33.32
C TRP A 378 -17.14 6.68 31.81
N LEU A 379 -18.14 6.20 31.06
CA LEU A 379 -18.18 6.33 29.60
C LEU A 379 -18.23 7.80 29.16
N GLU A 380 -19.10 8.61 29.75
CA GLU A 380 -19.19 10.05 29.47
C GLU A 380 -17.88 10.78 29.76
N LYS A 381 -17.20 10.45 30.87
CA LYS A 381 -15.89 11.04 31.21
C LYS A 381 -14.87 10.78 30.10
N ASN A 382 -14.78 9.55 29.61
CA ASN A 382 -13.77 9.16 28.61
C ASN A 382 -14.14 9.63 27.19
N ILE A 383 -15.44 9.70 26.86
CA ILE A 383 -15.92 10.36 25.63
C ILE A 383 -15.46 11.82 25.60
N ARG A 384 -15.67 12.57 26.69
CA ARG A 384 -15.21 13.97 26.78
C ARG A 384 -13.68 14.08 26.69
N ALA A 385 -12.95 13.11 27.27
CA ALA A 385 -11.50 13.06 27.20
C ALA A 385 -10.96 12.78 25.78
N GLY A 386 -11.77 12.20 24.89
CA GLY A 386 -11.44 12.04 23.47
C GLY A 386 -11.09 10.63 23.04
N VAL A 387 -11.68 9.62 23.65
CA VAL A 387 -11.66 8.27 23.07
C VAL A 387 -12.23 8.30 21.64
N ALA A 388 -11.51 7.69 20.71
CA ALA A 388 -11.90 7.61 19.30
C ALA A 388 -12.80 6.40 19.03
N ALA A 389 -12.56 5.28 19.70
CA ALA A 389 -13.36 4.06 19.56
C ALA A 389 -13.43 3.25 20.86
N PHE A 390 -14.52 2.51 21.04
CA PHE A 390 -14.62 1.47 22.06
C PHE A 390 -14.63 0.10 21.41
N LEU A 391 -13.81 -0.81 21.96
CA LEU A 391 -13.83 -2.21 21.61
C LEU A 391 -14.31 -3.02 22.80
N ILE A 392 -15.25 -3.93 22.57
CA ILE A 392 -15.75 -4.85 23.59
C ILE A 392 -15.28 -6.25 23.23
N GLU A 393 -14.67 -6.96 24.18
CA GLU A 393 -14.45 -8.40 24.05
C GLU A 393 -15.66 -9.15 24.60
N ALA A 394 -16.23 -10.01 23.77
CA ALA A 394 -17.48 -10.71 24.06
C ALA A 394 -17.34 -12.21 23.81
N ASP A 395 -17.86 -13.00 24.74
CA ASP A 395 -17.94 -14.45 24.74
C ASP A 395 -19.37 -14.95 24.99
N THR A 396 -20.16 -14.22 25.78
CA THR A 396 -21.62 -14.39 25.87
C THR A 396 -22.34 -13.05 25.72
N VAL A 397 -23.64 -13.03 25.42
CA VAL A 397 -24.39 -11.78 25.17
C VAL A 397 -24.61 -10.96 26.45
N GLU A 398 -24.74 -11.64 27.57
CA GLU A 398 -25.23 -11.08 28.84
C GLU A 398 -24.24 -10.11 29.48
N THR A 399 -22.93 -10.31 29.27
CA THR A 399 -21.86 -9.60 29.99
C THR A 399 -21.63 -8.17 29.49
N TRP A 400 -21.94 -7.85 28.24
CA TRP A 400 -21.62 -6.56 27.62
C TRP A 400 -22.83 -5.75 27.16
N LEU A 401 -24.01 -6.38 27.00
CA LEU A 401 -25.20 -5.72 26.49
C LEU A 401 -25.60 -4.45 27.26
N PRO A 402 -25.51 -4.38 28.61
CA PRO A 402 -25.80 -3.15 29.34
C PRO A 402 -24.90 -1.98 28.93
N THR A 403 -23.60 -2.22 28.77
CA THR A 403 -22.61 -1.20 28.40
C THR A 403 -22.86 -0.67 26.99
N VAL A 404 -23.21 -1.54 26.03
CA VAL A 404 -23.50 -1.06 24.67
C VAL A 404 -24.79 -0.26 24.60
N LYS A 405 -25.82 -0.64 25.37
CA LYS A 405 -27.05 0.17 25.46
C LYS A 405 -26.75 1.59 25.95
N ILE A 406 -25.87 1.73 26.94
CA ILE A 406 -25.43 3.05 27.42
C ILE A 406 -24.70 3.81 26.30
N LEU A 407 -23.76 3.18 25.59
CA LEU A 407 -23.03 3.82 24.48
C LEU A 407 -23.95 4.27 23.35
N ARG A 408 -24.97 3.46 23.02
CA ARG A 408 -26.01 3.81 22.05
C ARG A 408 -26.86 5.00 22.51
N GLU A 409 -27.28 5.01 23.78
CA GLU A 409 -28.00 6.15 24.37
C GLU A 409 -27.15 7.42 24.39
N LEU A 410 -25.82 7.28 24.53
CA LEU A 410 -24.85 8.37 24.40
C LEU A 410 -24.54 8.75 22.95
N GLN A 411 -25.12 8.04 21.97
CA GLN A 411 -24.90 8.24 20.54
C GLN A 411 -23.41 8.18 20.14
N PHE A 412 -22.62 7.34 20.81
CA PHE A 412 -21.21 7.18 20.45
C PHE A 412 -21.08 6.32 19.18
N PRO A 413 -20.45 6.81 18.10
CA PRO A 413 -20.56 6.19 16.78
C PRO A 413 -19.65 4.99 16.54
N ASP A 414 -18.48 4.92 17.19
CA ASP A 414 -17.46 3.90 16.91
C ASP A 414 -17.39 2.84 18.02
N VAL A 415 -18.45 2.05 18.12
CA VAL A 415 -18.52 0.89 19.02
C VAL A 415 -18.33 -0.38 18.21
N ARG A 416 -17.36 -1.20 18.61
CA ARG A 416 -17.03 -2.46 17.95
C ARG A 416 -17.01 -3.61 18.94
N VAL A 417 -17.30 -4.80 18.44
CA VAL A 417 -17.34 -6.01 19.26
C VAL A 417 -16.44 -7.07 18.66
N ARG A 418 -15.47 -7.54 19.45
CA ARG A 418 -14.66 -8.71 19.14
C ARG A 418 -15.32 -9.93 19.77
N TRP A 419 -15.97 -10.73 18.94
CA TRP A 419 -16.69 -11.93 19.35
C TRP A 419 -15.79 -13.16 19.31
N ARG A 420 -15.65 -13.80 20.47
CA ARG A 420 -14.92 -15.07 20.61
C ARG A 420 -15.79 -16.23 20.15
N MET A 421 -15.54 -16.66 18.92
CA MET A 421 -16.15 -17.82 18.31
C MET A 421 -15.74 -19.10 19.04
N ALA A 422 -16.72 -19.94 19.35
CA ALA A 422 -16.55 -21.36 19.63
C ALA A 422 -17.05 -22.20 18.42
N PRO A 423 -16.56 -23.44 18.22
CA PRO A 423 -16.96 -24.28 17.09
C PRO A 423 -18.47 -24.45 16.92
N GLU A 424 -19.19 -24.66 18.03
CA GLU A 424 -20.64 -24.82 18.10
C GLU A 424 -21.43 -23.56 17.71
N MET A 425 -20.79 -22.38 17.71
CA MET A 425 -21.43 -21.11 17.35
C MET A 425 -21.49 -20.90 15.83
N ALA A 426 -20.84 -21.75 15.02
CA ALA A 426 -20.84 -21.62 13.57
C ALA A 426 -22.27 -21.58 12.97
N ASP A 427 -23.20 -22.34 13.55
CA ASP A 427 -24.60 -22.40 13.10
C ASP A 427 -25.47 -21.23 13.61
N ARG A 428 -24.95 -20.42 14.55
CA ARG A 428 -25.67 -19.29 15.17
C ARG A 428 -25.20 -17.92 14.67
N LEU A 429 -24.26 -17.87 13.74
CA LEU A 429 -23.64 -16.61 13.32
C LEU A 429 -24.65 -15.61 12.72
N GLN A 430 -25.69 -16.11 12.05
CA GLN A 430 -26.78 -15.27 11.55
C GLN A 430 -27.55 -14.59 12.68
N GLU A 431 -27.98 -15.36 13.68
CA GLU A 431 -28.66 -14.87 14.90
C GLU A 431 -27.79 -13.82 15.61
N ILE A 432 -26.51 -14.14 15.82
CA ILE A 432 -25.53 -13.25 16.46
C ILE A 432 -25.38 -11.95 15.67
N SER A 433 -25.24 -12.03 14.34
CA SER A 433 -25.07 -10.84 13.49
C SER A 433 -26.31 -9.93 13.51
N HIS A 434 -27.50 -10.51 13.56
CA HIS A 434 -28.76 -9.76 13.62
C HIS A 434 -28.92 -9.04 14.95
N LEU A 435 -28.63 -9.72 16.06
CA LEU A 435 -28.58 -9.11 17.40
C LEU A 435 -27.64 -7.89 17.43
N PHE A 436 -26.42 -8.02 16.92
CA PHE A 436 -25.46 -6.92 16.91
C PHE A 436 -25.85 -5.75 15.99
N ALA A 437 -26.38 -6.05 14.81
CA ALA A 437 -26.74 -5.04 13.83
C ALA A 437 -28.02 -4.26 14.21
N GLU A 438 -29.10 -4.97 14.59
CA GLU A 438 -30.43 -4.37 14.74
C GLU A 438 -30.74 -3.96 16.17
N ASP A 439 -30.43 -4.82 17.14
CA ASP A 439 -30.80 -4.57 18.54
C ASP A 439 -29.81 -3.65 19.24
N VAL A 440 -28.55 -3.69 18.82
CA VAL A 440 -27.45 -3.03 19.52
C VAL A 440 -26.90 -1.84 18.74
N GLY A 441 -26.78 -1.95 17.41
CA GLY A 441 -26.30 -0.87 16.54
C GLY A 441 -24.78 -0.70 16.59
N VAL A 442 -24.02 -1.80 16.63
CA VAL A 442 -22.55 -1.74 16.59
C VAL A 442 -22.06 -1.49 15.17
N LYS A 443 -20.91 -0.82 15.05
CA LYS A 443 -20.29 -0.49 13.76
C LYS A 443 -19.62 -1.71 13.11
N GLU A 444 -18.97 -2.54 13.93
CA GLU A 444 -18.18 -3.69 13.47
C GLU A 444 -18.28 -4.87 14.44
N LEU A 445 -18.52 -6.07 13.88
CA LEU A 445 -18.39 -7.36 14.53
C LEU A 445 -17.12 -8.07 14.04
N ILE A 446 -16.14 -8.25 14.92
CA ILE A 446 -14.84 -8.86 14.62
C ILE A 446 -14.83 -10.30 15.15
N LEU A 447 -14.76 -11.28 14.26
CA LEU A 447 -14.72 -12.70 14.65
C LEU A 447 -13.29 -13.13 15.03
N THR A 448 -13.14 -13.74 16.21
CA THR A 448 -11.88 -14.34 16.68
C THR A 448 -12.12 -15.73 17.27
N GLY A 449 -11.24 -16.71 17.08
CA GLY A 449 -11.50 -18.08 17.55
C GLY A 449 -10.27 -18.87 18.03
N MET A 450 -9.06 -18.33 17.86
CA MET A 450 -7.80 -19.04 18.15
C MET A 450 -6.84 -18.17 18.97
N ARG A 451 -7.27 -17.79 20.18
CA ARG A 451 -6.47 -17.03 21.14
C ARG A 451 -6.21 -17.84 22.42
N PRO A 452 -5.21 -17.47 23.24
CA PRO A 452 -5.02 -18.08 24.56
C PRO A 452 -6.32 -18.01 25.38
N GLY A 453 -6.64 -19.11 26.07
CA GLY A 453 -7.90 -19.26 26.79
C GLY A 453 -9.13 -19.58 25.94
N ALA A 454 -8.99 -19.75 24.61
CA ALA A 454 -10.05 -20.35 23.80
C ALA A 454 -10.01 -21.88 23.93
N ASP A 455 -11.18 -22.44 24.22
CA ASP A 455 -11.45 -23.89 24.18
C ASP A 455 -12.10 -24.23 22.84
N GLY A 456 -11.68 -25.35 22.25
CA GLY A 456 -12.19 -25.83 20.97
C GLY A 456 -11.18 -25.76 19.82
N VAL A 457 -11.27 -26.76 18.95
CA VAL A 457 -10.52 -26.86 17.70
C VAL A 457 -11.53 -26.77 16.57
N PHE A 458 -11.39 -25.77 15.71
CA PHE A 458 -12.26 -25.64 14.54
C PHE A 458 -11.88 -26.68 13.48
N SER A 459 -12.83 -27.53 13.15
CA SER A 459 -12.76 -28.40 11.98
C SER A 459 -12.84 -27.59 10.68
N HIS A 460 -12.37 -28.17 9.58
CA HIS A 460 -12.54 -27.56 8.26
C HIS A 460 -14.01 -27.31 7.91
N ARG A 461 -14.92 -28.19 8.35
CA ARG A 461 -16.36 -28.06 8.13
C ARG A 461 -16.91 -26.81 8.80
N GLU A 462 -16.53 -26.53 10.04
CA GLU A 462 -16.98 -25.33 10.77
C GLU A 462 -16.42 -24.05 10.15
N LEU A 463 -15.13 -24.03 9.80
CA LEU A 463 -14.54 -22.88 9.11
C LEU A 463 -15.19 -22.62 7.74
N ALA A 464 -15.49 -23.67 6.98
CA ALA A 464 -16.16 -23.56 5.69
C ALA A 464 -17.59 -23.02 5.83
N LYS A 465 -18.33 -23.45 6.87
CA LYS A 465 -19.65 -22.89 7.20
C LYS A 465 -19.57 -21.40 7.52
N ILE A 466 -18.64 -21.00 8.39
CA ILE A 466 -18.45 -19.59 8.76
C ILE A 466 -18.05 -18.77 7.51
N ALA A 467 -17.13 -19.28 6.69
CA ALA A 467 -16.71 -18.62 5.45
C ALA A 467 -17.87 -18.44 4.46
N ALA A 468 -18.71 -19.46 4.29
CA ALA A 468 -19.90 -19.39 3.44
C ALA A 468 -20.88 -18.31 3.91
N PHE A 469 -21.13 -18.22 5.23
CA PHE A 469 -21.94 -17.16 5.80
C PHE A 469 -21.36 -15.77 5.49
N LEU A 470 -20.05 -15.57 5.70
CA LEU A 470 -19.41 -14.27 5.47
C LEU A 470 -19.43 -13.84 4.00
N TRP A 471 -19.28 -14.78 3.07
CA TRP A 471 -19.42 -14.47 1.64
C TRP A 471 -20.84 -14.02 1.28
N GLU A 472 -21.85 -14.71 1.81
CA GLU A 472 -23.25 -14.36 1.56
C GLU A 472 -23.60 -13.01 2.22
N TYR A 473 -23.16 -12.79 3.46
CA TYR A 473 -23.32 -11.50 4.16
C TYR A 473 -22.73 -10.34 3.35
N LYS A 474 -21.49 -10.50 2.86
CA LYS A 474 -20.82 -9.48 2.04
C LYS A 474 -21.55 -9.22 0.73
N LYS A 475 -22.09 -10.26 0.09
CA LYS A 475 -22.86 -10.15 -1.15
C LYS A 475 -24.16 -9.36 -0.93
N GLN A 476 -24.89 -9.65 0.14
CA GLN A 476 -26.09 -8.91 0.53
C GLN A 476 -25.79 -7.44 0.82
N ALA A 477 -24.69 -7.19 1.54
CA ALA A 477 -24.26 -5.82 1.84
C ALA A 477 -23.91 -5.00 0.60
N THR A 478 -23.33 -5.61 -0.43
CA THR A 478 -23.09 -4.92 -1.71
C THR A 478 -24.36 -4.69 -2.55
N ALA A 479 -25.42 -5.47 -2.32
CA ALA A 479 -26.67 -5.39 -3.07
C ALA A 479 -27.67 -4.39 -2.48
N GLY A 480 -27.67 -4.18 -1.15
CA GLY A 480 -28.52 -3.22 -0.46
C GLY A 480 -28.05 -1.77 -0.67
N ARG A 481 -28.59 -1.08 -1.69
CA ARG A 481 -28.29 0.34 -2.00
C ARG A 481 -29.23 1.35 -1.29
N ASP A 482 -29.85 0.99 -0.16
CA ASP A 482 -30.87 1.83 0.50
C ASP A 482 -30.30 2.82 1.54
N GLY A 483 -29.02 3.17 1.43
CA GLY A 483 -28.42 4.29 2.17
C GLY A 483 -28.29 4.14 3.69
N LYS A 484 -28.64 2.99 4.29
CA LYS A 484 -28.30 2.67 5.68
C LYS A 484 -26.90 2.06 5.75
N GLU A 485 -26.04 2.63 6.60
CA GLU A 485 -24.76 2.00 6.94
C GLU A 485 -25.01 0.64 7.59
N GLN A 486 -24.60 -0.43 6.89
CA GLN A 486 -24.67 -1.78 7.41
C GLN A 486 -23.45 -2.06 8.30
N MET A 487 -23.68 -2.73 9.43
CA MET A 487 -22.61 -3.24 10.28
C MET A 487 -21.60 -4.06 9.48
N GLN A 488 -20.30 -3.85 9.72
CA GLN A 488 -19.26 -4.66 9.10
C GLN A 488 -19.04 -5.96 9.89
N ILE A 489 -18.80 -7.07 9.19
CA ILE A 489 -18.30 -8.31 9.82
C ILE A 489 -16.91 -8.60 9.28
N THR A 490 -15.91 -8.62 10.16
CA THR A 490 -14.50 -8.85 9.82
C THR A 490 -13.94 -10.03 10.60
N VAL A 491 -12.76 -10.50 10.19
CA VAL A 491 -12.07 -11.63 10.84
C VAL A 491 -10.75 -11.15 11.40
N ASP A 492 -10.56 -11.34 12.70
CA ASP A 492 -9.33 -10.98 13.41
C ASP A 492 -8.12 -11.68 12.78
N PRO A 493 -6.96 -11.02 12.62
CA PRO A 493 -5.74 -11.65 12.14
C PRO A 493 -5.33 -12.89 12.94
N CYS A 494 -5.63 -12.95 14.23
CA CYS A 494 -5.39 -14.13 15.07
C CYS A 494 -6.22 -15.35 14.63
N PHE A 495 -7.35 -15.16 13.96
CA PHE A 495 -8.18 -16.23 13.40
C PHE A 495 -7.72 -16.62 11.97
N SER A 496 -6.41 -16.78 11.83
CA SER A 496 -5.70 -17.07 10.57
C SER A 496 -6.26 -18.24 9.76
N ALA A 497 -6.73 -19.32 10.41
CA ALA A 497 -7.32 -20.47 9.75
C ALA A 497 -8.60 -20.09 8.98
N LEU A 498 -9.50 -19.30 9.60
CA LEU A 498 -10.69 -18.80 8.93
C LEU A 498 -10.33 -17.86 7.76
N ARG A 499 -9.35 -16.96 7.96
CA ARG A 499 -8.84 -16.09 6.88
C ARG A 499 -8.30 -16.88 5.69
N ALA A 500 -7.58 -17.96 5.96
CA ALA A 500 -7.04 -18.82 4.91
C ALA A 500 -8.17 -19.53 4.13
N VAL A 501 -9.19 -20.05 4.82
CA VAL A 501 -10.36 -20.70 4.20
C VAL A 501 -11.19 -19.70 3.39
N LEU A 502 -11.39 -18.48 3.89
CA LEU A 502 -12.06 -17.38 3.17
C LEU A 502 -11.38 -17.00 1.85
N GLY A 503 -10.07 -17.22 1.72
CA GLY A 503 -9.33 -17.03 0.48
C GLY A 503 -9.47 -18.18 -0.53
N GLY A 504 -10.06 -19.31 -0.13
CA GLY A 504 -10.20 -20.50 -0.97
C GLY A 504 -8.92 -21.35 -1.09
N ARG A 505 -9.05 -22.56 -1.66
CA ARG A 505 -7.93 -23.52 -1.79
C ARG A 505 -6.98 -23.22 -2.95
N ASP A 506 -7.44 -22.48 -3.96
CA ASP A 506 -6.63 -22.14 -5.13
C ASP A 506 -5.48 -21.21 -4.72
N SER A 507 -4.26 -21.76 -4.72
CA SER A 507 -3.07 -21.03 -4.30
C SER A 507 -2.79 -19.79 -5.16
N THR A 508 -3.30 -19.73 -6.40
CA THR A 508 -3.15 -18.61 -7.33
C THR A 508 -4.18 -17.50 -7.09
N LYS A 509 -5.34 -17.83 -6.49
CA LYS A 509 -6.44 -16.88 -6.21
C LYS A 509 -6.56 -16.49 -4.74
N ASN A 510 -6.04 -17.31 -3.82
CA ASN A 510 -6.08 -17.00 -2.39
C ASN A 510 -5.21 -15.78 -2.08
N GLY A 511 -5.87 -14.67 -1.72
CA GLY A 511 -5.24 -13.39 -1.39
C GLY A 511 -4.59 -13.33 -0.01
N ASN A 512 -4.76 -14.36 0.84
CA ASN A 512 -4.18 -14.41 2.18
C ASN A 512 -2.67 -14.72 2.10
N ARG A 513 -1.84 -13.72 1.79
CA ARG A 513 -0.40 -13.86 1.52
C ARG A 513 0.44 -12.92 2.37
N GLY A 514 1.70 -13.30 2.60
CA GLY A 514 2.69 -12.59 3.45
C GLY A 514 2.10 -12.01 4.73
N ILE A 515 2.12 -10.68 4.93
CA ILE A 515 1.65 -10.03 6.16
C ILE A 515 0.19 -10.34 6.49
N ALA A 516 -0.66 -10.58 5.48
CA ALA A 516 -2.08 -10.79 5.69
C ALA A 516 -2.41 -12.19 6.24
N ARG A 517 -1.45 -13.13 6.24
CA ARG A 517 -1.72 -14.56 6.52
C ARG A 517 -2.25 -14.85 7.93
N GLY A 518 -2.06 -13.95 8.90
CA GLY A 518 -2.50 -14.22 10.26
C GLY A 518 -1.88 -13.32 11.31
N CYS A 519 -1.26 -13.93 12.32
CA CYS A 519 -0.73 -13.25 13.50
C CYS A 519 0.11 -12.02 13.16
N GLY A 520 -0.32 -10.85 13.63
CA GLY A 520 0.37 -9.57 13.43
C GLY A 520 1.41 -9.22 14.51
N ALA A 521 1.57 -10.07 15.53
CA ALA A 521 2.44 -9.79 16.68
C ALA A 521 3.89 -9.55 16.22
N GLY A 522 4.44 -8.38 16.56
CA GLY A 522 5.77 -7.97 16.11
C GLY A 522 5.90 -7.73 14.60
N ARG A 523 4.79 -7.67 13.85
CA ARG A 523 4.76 -7.51 12.38
C ARG A 523 3.98 -6.29 11.94
N ASP A 524 2.83 -6.04 12.56
CA ASP A 524 2.04 -4.81 12.37
C ASP A 524 1.78 -4.06 13.68
N HIS A 525 2.04 -4.70 14.83
CA HIS A 525 1.90 -4.08 16.14
C HIS A 525 2.85 -4.63 17.19
N PHE A 526 2.81 -3.96 18.32
CA PHE A 526 3.45 -4.36 19.58
C PHE A 526 2.52 -4.06 20.76
N CYS A 527 2.94 -4.47 21.95
CA CYS A 527 2.28 -4.17 23.21
C CYS A 527 3.30 -3.61 24.22
N VAL A 528 2.87 -2.63 25.01
CA VAL A 528 3.51 -2.26 26.28
C VAL A 528 2.74 -2.98 27.37
N ASN A 529 3.39 -3.90 28.10
CA ASN A 529 2.74 -4.59 29.21
C ASN A 529 2.57 -3.67 30.43
N ALA A 530 1.84 -4.11 31.46
CA ALA A 530 1.61 -3.28 32.66
C ALA A 530 2.88 -3.02 33.50
N GLY A 531 3.97 -3.74 33.23
CA GLY A 531 5.31 -3.48 33.77
C GLY A 531 6.13 -2.47 32.97
N GLY A 532 5.60 -1.92 31.86
CA GLY A 532 6.28 -0.95 31.00
C GLY A 532 7.23 -1.55 29.96
N ARG A 533 7.23 -2.87 29.78
CA ARG A 533 8.13 -3.57 28.83
C ARG A 533 7.45 -3.78 27.49
N LEU A 534 8.25 -3.77 26.42
CA LEU A 534 7.80 -4.02 25.05
C LEU A 534 7.70 -5.52 24.75
N THR A 535 6.52 -5.96 24.30
CA THR A 535 6.24 -7.32 23.86
C THR A 535 5.61 -7.34 22.45
N PRO A 536 5.64 -8.48 21.72
CA PRO A 536 5.08 -8.53 20.37
C PRO A 536 3.55 -8.40 20.33
N CYS A 537 2.86 -8.84 21.39
CA CYS A 537 1.44 -8.63 21.63
C CYS A 537 1.13 -8.87 23.12
N ALA A 538 -0.10 -8.54 23.56
CA ALA A 538 -0.53 -8.70 24.95
C ALA A 538 -0.49 -10.14 25.50
N TYR A 539 -0.32 -11.16 24.65
CA TYR A 539 -0.29 -12.56 25.06
C TYR A 539 1.07 -13.25 24.89
N LEU A 540 2.03 -12.58 24.25
CA LEU A 540 3.36 -13.13 24.03
C LEU A 540 4.30 -12.55 25.07
N ASP A 541 4.71 -13.39 26.02
CA ASP A 541 5.71 -13.06 27.02
C ASP A 541 7.11 -13.20 26.42
N LEU A 542 7.43 -12.25 25.54
CA LEU A 542 8.71 -12.06 24.89
C LEU A 542 9.10 -10.60 25.14
N ASP A 543 9.28 -10.29 26.42
CA ASP A 543 9.66 -8.96 26.86
C ASP A 543 11.12 -8.65 26.50
N GLY A 544 11.46 -7.37 26.54
CA GLY A 544 12.84 -6.94 26.41
C GLY A 544 13.05 -5.58 27.04
N GLU A 545 14.32 -5.19 27.04
CA GLU A 545 14.84 -4.06 27.79
C GLU A 545 15.31 -2.93 26.85
N GLU A 546 14.83 -2.91 25.61
CA GLU A 546 15.18 -1.85 24.65
C GLU A 546 14.78 -0.47 25.15
N ALA A 547 15.64 0.50 24.89
CA ALA A 547 15.46 1.86 25.37
C ALA A 547 14.41 2.64 24.57
N SER A 548 14.16 2.24 23.32
CA SER A 548 13.25 2.91 22.40
C SER A 548 12.41 1.94 21.57
N LEU A 549 11.29 2.43 21.04
CA LEU A 549 10.45 1.67 20.13
C LEU A 549 11.16 1.34 18.81
N ALA A 550 11.98 2.26 18.29
CA ALA A 550 12.73 2.06 17.06
C ALA A 550 13.75 0.91 17.22
N GLU A 551 14.54 0.93 18.30
CA GLU A 551 15.49 -0.13 18.62
C GLU A 551 14.80 -1.49 18.74
N TYR A 552 13.70 -1.56 19.50
CA TYR A 552 12.89 -2.77 19.61
C TYR A 552 12.39 -3.27 18.26
N TRP A 553 11.81 -2.39 17.44
CA TRP A 553 11.17 -2.80 16.19
C TRP A 553 12.19 -3.27 15.14
N GLU A 554 13.34 -2.62 15.06
CA GLU A 554 14.35 -2.85 14.02
C GLU A 554 15.34 -3.95 14.41
N SER A 555 15.78 -3.97 15.67
CA SER A 555 16.96 -4.75 16.08
C SER A 555 16.68 -5.88 17.07
N ALA A 556 15.51 -5.96 17.69
CA ALA A 556 15.23 -6.99 18.68
C ALA A 556 15.29 -8.40 18.05
N ASP A 557 16.26 -9.21 18.46
CA ASP A 557 16.47 -10.59 17.97
C ASP A 557 15.19 -11.42 18.07
N ARG A 558 14.43 -11.26 19.16
CA ARG A 558 13.16 -11.98 19.36
C ARG A 558 12.10 -11.64 18.32
N LEU A 559 12.08 -10.41 17.81
CA LEU A 559 11.20 -10.03 16.70
C LEU A 559 11.71 -10.60 15.39
N GLN A 560 13.01 -10.57 15.15
CA GLN A 560 13.60 -11.17 13.95
C GLN A 560 13.33 -12.67 13.92
N ASP A 561 13.51 -13.37 15.04
CA ASP A 561 13.09 -14.75 15.24
C ASP A 561 11.60 -14.93 14.93
N LEU A 562 10.71 -14.12 15.50
CA LEU A 562 9.27 -14.24 15.26
C LEU A 562 8.89 -14.01 13.78
N ARG A 563 9.59 -13.12 13.09
CA ARG A 563 9.39 -12.76 11.68
C ARG A 563 9.96 -13.81 10.73
N THR A 564 11.13 -14.36 11.04
CA THR A 564 11.86 -15.37 10.24
C THR A 564 11.39 -16.79 10.50
N ARG A 565 10.80 -17.07 11.68
CA ARG A 565 10.10 -18.33 12.01
C ARG A 565 8.84 -18.57 11.17
N ASP A 566 8.69 -17.85 10.07
CA ASP A 566 7.97 -18.20 8.84
C ASP A 566 8.34 -19.58 8.25
N ALA A 567 9.12 -20.39 8.96
CA ALA A 567 9.31 -21.81 8.70
C ALA A 567 7.94 -22.49 8.60
N GLN A 568 7.55 -22.63 7.34
CA GLN A 568 6.62 -23.57 6.73
C GLN A 568 6.71 -25.00 7.32
N HIS A 569 7.71 -25.30 8.17
CA HIS A 569 7.97 -26.63 8.74
C HIS A 569 8.04 -26.64 10.28
N ALA A 570 7.77 -25.53 10.97
CA ALA A 570 7.92 -25.46 12.43
C ALA A 570 6.89 -26.32 13.20
N ARG A 571 5.82 -26.77 12.55
CA ARG A 571 4.74 -27.51 13.21
C ARG A 571 4.34 -28.75 12.42
N PRO A 572 4.41 -29.94 13.02
CA PRO A 572 3.97 -31.19 12.39
C PRO A 572 2.53 -31.11 11.84
N SER A 573 1.63 -30.36 12.48
CA SER A 573 0.24 -30.24 12.05
C SER A 573 0.01 -29.39 10.80
N CYS A 574 1.00 -28.61 10.35
CA CYS A 574 0.90 -27.79 9.14
C CYS A 574 1.45 -28.48 7.90
N ALA A 575 2.29 -29.50 8.06
CA ALA A 575 2.93 -30.19 6.96
C ALA A 575 1.88 -30.84 6.05
N GLY A 576 1.86 -30.46 4.77
CA GLY A 576 0.91 -30.99 3.78
C GLY A 576 -0.47 -30.33 3.82
N CYS A 577 -0.68 -29.33 4.68
CA CYS A 577 -1.93 -28.56 4.70
C CYS A 577 -2.02 -27.69 3.43
N ALA A 578 -3.18 -27.71 2.75
CA ALA A 578 -3.42 -26.89 1.56
C ALA A 578 -3.29 -25.37 1.81
N TYR A 579 -3.33 -24.94 3.07
CA TYR A 579 -3.24 -23.55 3.50
C TYR A 579 -1.90 -23.17 4.15
N GLU A 580 -0.90 -24.06 4.16
CA GLU A 580 0.40 -23.85 4.83
C GLU A 580 1.06 -22.51 4.46
N ARG A 581 1.00 -22.13 3.19
CA ARG A 581 1.56 -20.84 2.68
C ARG A 581 0.61 -19.66 2.78
N ARG A 582 -0.57 -19.86 3.38
CA ARG A 582 -1.70 -18.92 3.43
C ARG A 582 -2.23 -18.71 4.84
N CYS A 583 -1.63 -19.33 5.85
CA CYS A 583 -2.04 -19.23 7.24
C CYS A 583 -0.80 -18.93 8.10
N LEU A 584 -0.93 -18.01 9.05
CA LEU A 584 0.09 -17.74 10.06
C LEU A 584 -0.56 -17.82 11.45
N PRO A 585 -0.66 -19.03 12.03
CA PRO A 585 -1.33 -19.23 13.31
C PRO A 585 -0.57 -18.57 14.46
N CYS A 586 -1.32 -18.17 15.48
CA CYS A 586 -0.77 -17.60 16.69
C CYS A 586 0.30 -18.55 17.30
N PRO A 587 1.50 -18.04 17.66
CA PRO A 587 2.51 -18.81 18.39
C PRO A 587 2.01 -19.28 19.76
N VAL A 588 1.20 -18.45 20.41
CA VAL A 588 0.24 -18.72 21.50
C VAL A 588 -0.27 -20.15 21.63
N VAL A 589 -1.14 -20.45 20.66
CA VAL A 589 -2.05 -21.60 20.67
C VAL A 589 -1.76 -22.55 19.53
N ALA A 590 -0.51 -22.52 19.09
CA ALA A 590 0.04 -23.22 17.96
C ALA A 590 -0.36 -24.69 17.81
N GLY A 591 -0.25 -25.43 18.93
CA GLY A 591 -0.54 -26.86 19.00
C GLY A 591 -2.03 -27.22 18.93
N LYS A 592 -2.93 -26.22 18.92
CA LYS A 592 -4.38 -26.42 18.85
C LYS A 592 -4.94 -26.33 17.43
N CYS A 593 -4.12 -26.11 16.40
CA CYS A 593 -4.56 -26.01 15.01
C CYS A 593 -4.48 -27.36 14.29
N TYR A 594 -5.64 -27.96 13.97
CA TYR A 594 -5.76 -29.17 13.15
C TYR A 594 -6.64 -28.88 11.94
N LEU A 595 -6.01 -28.52 10.81
CA LEU A 595 -6.66 -28.57 9.50
C LEU A 595 -6.18 -29.84 8.79
N PRO A 596 -6.87 -30.99 8.98
CA PRO A 596 -6.53 -32.19 8.22
C PRO A 596 -6.70 -31.91 6.72
N VAL A 597 -5.88 -32.62 5.92
CA VAL A 597 -5.82 -32.54 4.45
C VAL A 597 -7.17 -32.86 3.81
#